data_AF-A0A0R2SGQ0-F1
#
_entry.id   AF-A0A0R2SGQ0-F1
#
_cell.length_a   1.000
_cell.length_b   1.000
_cell.length_c   1.000
_cell.angle_alpha   90.00
_cell.angle_beta   90.00
_cell.angle_gamma   90.00
#
_symmetry.space_group_name_H-M   'P 1'
#
loop_
_entity.id
_entity.type
_entity.pdbx_description
1 polymer ?
#
loop_
_entity_poly.entity_id
_entity_poly.type
_entity_poly.pdbx_seq_one_letter_code
_entity_poly.pdbx_strand_id
1 'polypeptide(L)' 'MSQVPPGWYPDPDGKPCNRYWDGANWTLETHPLDYQHSFNEMSQKISTGWKLGIGLAFVLGILVLAFISSDPSLWEY' A
#
# COMPACT_ATOMS: atom_id res chain seq x y z
N MET A 1 -17.49 30.25 15.13
CA MET A 1 -16.99 29.02 15.78
C MET A 1 -16.94 27.94 14.72
N SER A 2 -15.82 27.24 14.56
CA SER A 2 -15.69 26.12 13.61
C SER A 2 -16.48 24.93 14.15
N GLN A 3 -17.65 24.67 13.57
CA GLN A 3 -18.49 23.52 13.91
C GLN A 3 -17.86 22.25 13.34
N VAL A 4 -17.75 21.20 14.15
CA VAL A 4 -17.28 19.89 13.69
C VAL A 4 -18.31 19.33 12.72
N PRO A 5 -17.94 19.00 11.48
CA PRO A 5 -18.89 18.48 10.50
C PRO A 5 -19.37 17.08 10.91
N PRO A 6 -20.58 16.67 10.50
CA PRO A 6 -21.07 15.33 10.77
C PRO A 6 -20.14 14.24 10.23
N GLY A 7 -19.93 13.16 10.99
CA GLY A 7 -19.00 12.11 10.61
C GLY A 7 -18.64 11.16 11.75
N TRP A 8 -17.78 10.18 11.44
CA TRP A 8 -17.26 9.23 12.43
C TRP A 8 -16.01 9.79 13.10
N TYR A 9 -16.03 9.81 14.44
CA TYR A 9 -14.92 10.31 15.24
C TYR A 9 -14.66 9.37 16.43
N PRO A 10 -13.45 9.40 17.02
CA PRO A 10 -13.15 8.60 18.21
C PRO A 10 -14.12 8.91 19.35
N ASP A 11 -14.56 7.86 20.05
CA ASP A 11 -15.48 8.00 21.17
C ASP A 11 -14.86 8.88 22.29
N PRO A 12 -15.48 10.01 22.69
CA PRO A 12 -14.96 10.88 23.75
C PRO A 12 -14.96 10.20 25.11
N ASP A 13 -15.78 9.15 25.31
CA ASP A 13 -15.78 8.32 26.52
C ASP A 13 -14.58 7.36 26.57
N GLY A 14 -13.70 7.38 25.57
CA GLY A 14 -12.48 6.56 25.51
C GLY A 14 -12.72 5.10 25.14
N LYS A 15 -13.92 4.76 24.64
CA LYS A 15 -14.22 3.42 24.15
C LYS A 15 -13.43 3.16 22.86
N PRO A 16 -12.98 1.92 22.61
CA PRO A 16 -12.28 1.55 21.38
C PRO A 16 -13.25 1.41 20.19
N CYS A 17 -14.10 2.41 19.97
CA CYS A 17 -15.01 2.51 18.83
C CYS A 17 -15.01 3.95 18.28
N ASN A 18 -15.42 4.09 17.03
CA ASN A 18 -15.83 5.39 16.50
C ASN A 18 -17.32 5.59 16.83
N ARG A 19 -17.70 6.80 17.22
CA ARG A 19 -19.10 7.20 17.42
C ARG A 19 -19.46 8.22 16.34
N TYR A 20 -20.71 8.20 15.88
CA TYR A 20 -21.15 9.16 14.88
C TYR A 20 -21.51 10.51 15.53
N TRP A 21 -20.99 11.59 14.97
CA TRP A 21 -21.33 12.98 15.31
C TRP A 21 -22.30 13.50 14.25
N ASP A 22 -23.45 14.03 14.64
CA ASP A 22 -24.47 14.53 13.70
C ASP A 22 -24.30 16.02 13.34
N GLY A 23 -23.26 16.67 13.86
CA GLY A 23 -23.04 18.12 13.73
C GLY A 23 -23.41 18.91 14.98
N ALA A 24 -24.19 18.35 15.89
CA ALA A 24 -24.63 18.98 17.14
C ALA A 24 -24.44 18.09 18.38
N ASN A 25 -24.61 16.76 18.26
CA ASN A 25 -24.49 15.78 19.32
C ASN A 25 -23.88 14.46 18.82
N TRP A 26 -23.37 13.69 19.78
CA TRP A 26 -22.97 12.31 19.54
C TRP A 26 -24.21 11.40 19.51
N THR A 27 -24.34 10.57 18.47
CA THR A 27 -25.44 9.62 18.34
C THR A 27 -25.10 8.29 19.03
N LEU A 28 -26.08 7.36 19.08
CA LEU A 28 -25.88 6.00 19.59
C LEU A 28 -25.21 5.07 18.57
N GLU A 29 -25.07 5.50 17.31
CA GLU A 29 -24.39 4.71 16.30
C GLU A 29 -22.90 4.65 16.60
N THR A 30 -22.42 3.41 16.74
CA THR A 30 -21.01 3.12 16.98
C THR A 30 -20.50 2.19 15.89
N HIS A 31 -19.30 2.46 15.43
CA HIS A 31 -18.58 1.63 14.49
C HIS A 31 -17.36 1.05 15.20
N PRO A 32 -17.04 -0.24 15.01
CA PRO A 32 -15.78 -0.81 15.49
C PRO A 32 -14.60 0.05 15.02
N LEU A 33 -13.60 0.24 15.88
CA LEU A 33 -12.32 0.77 15.41
C LEU A 33 -11.69 -0.28 14.51
N ASP A 34 -11.77 -0.08 13.20
CA ASP A 34 -11.10 -0.94 12.23
C ASP A 34 -9.59 -0.67 12.23
N TYR A 35 -8.91 -1.20 13.26
CA TYR A 35 -7.44 -1.24 13.28
C TYR A 35 -6.87 -2.05 12.11
N GLN A 36 -7.66 -2.93 11.49
CA GLN A 36 -7.23 -3.77 10.36
C GLN A 36 -7.28 -3.06 8.99
N HIS A 37 -8.11 -2.03 8.78
CA HIS A 37 -8.26 -1.43 7.44
C HIS A 37 -7.05 -0.56 7.06
N SER A 38 -6.42 0.12 8.02
CA SER A 38 -5.27 1.01 7.75
C SER A 38 -4.03 0.27 7.25
N PHE A 39 -3.79 -0.96 7.71
CA PHE A 39 -2.68 -1.79 7.23
C PHE A 39 -2.92 -2.32 5.82
N ASN A 40 -4.15 -2.75 5.53
CA ASN A 40 -4.49 -3.37 4.25
C ASN A 40 -4.69 -2.36 3.11
N GLU A 41 -5.21 -1.16 3.38
CA GLU A 41 -5.30 -0.09 2.37
C GLU A 41 -3.93 0.45 1.96
N MET A 42 -2.98 0.53 2.90
CA MET A 42 -1.62 0.96 2.60
C MET A 42 -0.87 -0.09 1.75
N SER A 43 -1.19 -1.38 1.93
CA SER A 43 -0.58 -2.50 1.22
C SER A 43 -1.03 -2.61 -0.26
N GLN A 44 -2.25 -2.17 -0.58
CA GLN A 44 -2.79 -2.24 -1.94
C GLN A 44 -2.22 -1.19 -2.91
N LYS A 45 -1.74 -0.04 -2.40
CA LYS A 45 -1.19 1.03 -3.26
C LYS A 45 0.23 0.78 -3.78
N ILE A 46 0.92 -0.27 -3.31
CA ILE A 46 2.33 -0.54 -3.64
C ILE A 46 2.51 -1.83 -4.47
N SER A 47 1.44 -2.50 -4.92
CA SER A 47 1.60 -3.78 -5.65
C SER A 47 1.05 -3.76 -7.08
N THR A 48 1.65 -2.99 -7.98
CA THR A 48 1.46 -3.28 -9.41
C THR A 48 2.68 -2.98 -10.30
N GLY A 49 3.61 -2.10 -9.91
CA GLY A 49 4.69 -1.64 -10.80
C GLY A 49 5.90 -2.56 -11.01
N TRP A 50 6.21 -3.47 -10.08
CA TRP A 50 7.45 -4.28 -10.11
C TRP A 50 7.52 -5.37 -11.20
N LYS A 51 6.37 -5.83 -11.72
CA LYS A 51 6.33 -6.92 -12.71
C LYS A 51 6.94 -6.52 -14.07
N LEU A 52 7.02 -5.22 -14.38
CA LEU A 52 7.69 -4.71 -15.58
C LEU A 52 9.23 -4.69 -15.45
N GLY A 53 9.76 -4.44 -14.24
CA GLY A 53 11.21 -4.36 -14.01
C GLY A 53 11.90 -5.72 -14.10
N ILE A 54 11.24 -6.78 -13.62
CA ILE A 54 11.82 -8.15 -13.59
C ILE A 54 11.98 -8.70 -15.02
N GLY A 55 11.01 -8.48 -15.90
CA GLY A 55 11.09 -8.94 -17.29
C GLY A 55 12.26 -8.30 -18.06
N LEU A 56 12.46 -6.99 -17.89
CA LEU A 56 13.54 -6.26 -18.56
C LEU A 56 14.93 -6.70 -18.06
N ALA A 57 15.10 -6.85 -16.75
CA ALA A 57 16.36 -7.32 -16.18
C ALA A 57 16.74 -8.72 -16.65
N PHE A 58 15.75 -9.62 -16.79
CA PHE A 58 15.98 -10.99 -17.26
C PHE A 58 16.41 -11.02 -18.73
N VAL A 59 15.76 -10.22 -19.60
CA VAL A 59 16.12 -10.11 -21.03
C VAL A 59 17.53 -9.54 -21.19
N LEU A 60 17.87 -8.48 -20.44
CA LEU A 60 19.22 -7.91 -20.47
C LEU A 60 20.28 -8.90 -19.98
N GLY A 61 20.00 -9.66 -18.92
CA GLY A 61 20.89 -10.71 -18.43
C GLY A 61 21.14 -11.80 -19.47
N ILE A 62 20.09 -12.26 -20.17
CA ILE A 62 20.22 -13.25 -21.26
C ILE A 62 21.06 -12.70 -22.40
N LEU A 63 20.86 -11.44 -22.81
CA LEU A 63 21.62 -10.82 -23.89
C LEU A 63 23.11 -10.68 -23.54
N VAL A 64 23.43 -10.31 -22.30
CA VAL A 64 24.82 -10.23 -21.83
C VAL A 64 25.47 -11.62 -21.80
N LEU A 65 24.77 -12.65 -21.31
CA LEU A 65 25.27 -14.02 -21.33
C LEU A 65 25.50 -14.54 -22.76
N ALA A 66 24.57 -14.27 -23.67
CA ALA A 66 24.69 -14.64 -25.07
C ALA A 66 25.90 -13.93 -25.73
N PHE A 67 26.13 -12.65 -25.41
CA PHE A 67 27.27 -11.89 -25.91
C PHE A 67 28.62 -12.46 -25.42
N ILE A 68 28.75 -12.82 -24.14
CA ILE A 68 29.98 -13.44 -23.60
C ILE A 68 30.24 -14.81 -24.26
N SER A 69 29.19 -15.60 -24.52
CA SER A 69 29.34 -16.91 -25.17
C SER A 69 29.68 -16.84 -26.67
N SER A 70 29.40 -15.70 -27.32
CA SER A 70 29.63 -15.51 -28.75
C SER A 70 30.98 -14.87 -29.07
N ASP A 71 31.76 -14.48 -28.05
CA ASP A 71 33.15 -14.08 -28.19
C ASP A 71 34.09 -15.26 -27.87
N PRO A 72 34.57 -16.01 -28.89
CA PRO A 72 35.45 -17.15 -28.70
C PRO A 72 36.85 -16.75 -28.21
N SER A 73 37.27 -15.47 -28.28
CA SER A 73 38.61 -15.06 -27.84
C SER A 73 38.78 -15.10 -26.32
N LEU A 74 37.71 -15.34 -25.56
CA LEU A 74 37.76 -15.53 -24.10
C LEU A 74 38.18 -16.95 -23.68
N TRP A 75 38.36 -17.88 -24.64
CA TRP A 75 38.83 -19.24 -24.40
C TRP A 75 40.26 -19.49 -24.92
N GLU A 76 40.87 -18.50 -25.58
CA GLU A 76 42.27 -18.56 -25.99
C GLU A 76 43.17 -18.02 -24.86
N TYR A 77 43.52 -18.91 -23.94
CA TYR A 77 44.60 -18.74 -22.96
C TYR A 77 45.60 -19.90 -23.09
#